data_AF-A0A4R9I7Y2-F1
#
_entry.id   AF-A0A4R9I7Y2-F1
#
_cell.length_a   1.000
_cell.length_b   1.000
_cell.length_c   1.000
_cell.angle_alpha   90.00
_cell.angle_beta   90.00
_cell.angle_gamma   90.00
#
_symmetry.space_group_name_H-M   'P 1'
#
loop_
_entity.id
_entity.type
_entity.pdbx_description
1 polymer ?
#
loop_
_entity_poly.entity_id
_entity_poly.type
_entity_poly.pdbx_seq_one_letter_code
_entity_poly.pdbx_strand_id
1 'polypeptide(L)'
;MKNDPQRTNGAYLLSKDNFNQKKIPTLFEWAGDMTTFEKLFGRFYEKVLKDDLLGDVFKNMSPDHVQHVAHFVAEVFGGEKLYTNLDKGSHSKMIGHHIGKMLSEEKRQRWVHLLLQTADEVGLKSDPEFRSAFVGYIEWGTRLAVINSQLIENPMATSEPMPKWGWGETGGPYQPNEN
;
A
#
# COMPACT_ATOMS: atom_id res chain seq x y z
N MET A 1 61.48 35.51 -36.48
CA MET A 1 60.85 34.20 -36.75
C MET A 1 59.95 33.86 -35.56
N LYS A 2 58.63 33.78 -35.81
CA LYS A 2 57.57 32.93 -35.18
C LYS A 2 57.49 32.90 -33.63
N ASN A 3 56.38 33.01 -32.89
CA ASN A 3 54.93 33.19 -33.09
C ASN A 3 54.35 33.54 -31.68
N ASP A 4 53.32 34.38 -31.60
CA ASP A 4 52.34 34.48 -30.47
C ASP A 4 51.10 33.64 -30.88
N PRO A 5 50.29 32.97 -30.01
CA PRO A 5 49.33 33.66 -29.12
C PRO A 5 48.89 32.94 -27.80
N GLN A 6 48.52 33.76 -26.81
CA GLN A 6 47.36 33.67 -25.90
C GLN A 6 47.07 32.38 -25.08
N ARG A 7 46.88 32.55 -23.75
CA ARG A 7 45.57 32.27 -23.11
C ARG A 7 45.43 32.89 -21.73
N THR A 8 44.41 33.74 -21.64
CA THR A 8 43.84 34.42 -20.49
C THR A 8 43.22 33.44 -19.48
N ASN A 9 43.48 33.65 -18.18
CA ASN A 9 42.71 33.05 -17.08
C ASN A 9 41.32 33.71 -17.04
N GLY A 10 40.40 33.18 -17.84
CA GLY A 10 38.99 33.54 -17.87
C GLY A 10 38.17 32.55 -17.04
N ALA A 11 37.35 33.10 -16.14
CA ALA A 11 36.39 32.40 -15.32
C ALA A 11 35.51 31.43 -16.14
N TYR A 12 35.38 30.20 -15.68
CA TYR A 12 34.14 29.44 -15.76
C TYR A 12 34.03 28.62 -14.47
N LEU A 13 33.36 29.23 -13.49
CA LEU A 13 32.59 28.49 -12.50
C LEU A 13 31.60 27.64 -13.31
N LEU A 14 31.96 26.39 -13.59
CA LEU A 14 30.96 25.40 -13.93
C LEU A 14 30.11 25.24 -12.68
N SER A 15 28.92 25.84 -12.76
CA SER A 15 27.80 25.59 -11.88
C SER A 15 27.81 24.12 -11.51
N LYS A 16 27.85 23.82 -10.21
CA LYS A 16 27.39 22.53 -9.71
C LYS A 16 25.99 22.37 -10.28
N ASP A 17 25.86 21.55 -11.31
CA ASP A 17 24.60 21.25 -11.93
C ASP A 17 23.63 20.93 -10.80
N ASN A 18 22.59 21.76 -10.70
CA ASN A 18 21.38 21.45 -9.97
C ASN A 18 20.83 20.18 -10.61
N PHE A 19 21.33 19.02 -10.19
CA PHE A 19 20.61 17.78 -10.30
C PHE A 19 19.38 17.96 -9.43
N ASN A 20 18.35 18.53 -10.04
CA ASN A 20 16.99 18.45 -9.57
C ASN A 20 16.64 16.96 -9.64
N GLN A 21 17.10 16.20 -8.63
CA GLN A 21 16.71 14.80 -8.44
C GLN A 21 15.20 14.85 -8.37
N LYS A 22 14.53 14.44 -9.45
CA LYS A 22 13.08 14.29 -9.45
C LYS A 22 12.76 13.32 -8.31
N LYS A 23 12.18 13.85 -7.24
CA LYS A 23 11.76 13.07 -6.08
C LYS A 23 10.86 11.94 -6.59
N ILE A 24 11.23 10.70 -6.27
CA ILE A 24 10.39 9.53 -6.57
C ILE A 24 9.10 9.70 -5.77
N PRO A 25 7.91 9.71 -6.42
CA PRO A 25 6.64 9.86 -5.72
C PRO A 25 6.34 8.63 -4.85
N THR A 26 5.51 8.80 -3.83
CA THR A 26 4.97 7.66 -3.09
C THR A 26 4.01 6.85 -3.97
N LEU A 27 3.65 5.63 -3.55
CA LEU A 27 2.64 4.85 -4.26
C LEU A 27 1.28 5.53 -4.23
N PHE A 28 0.96 6.26 -3.15
CA PHE A 28 -0.25 7.07 -3.06
C PHE A 28 -0.26 8.21 -4.08
N GLU A 29 0.81 9.02 -4.10
CA GLU A 29 0.97 10.13 -5.07
C GLU A 29 0.96 9.61 -6.51
N TRP A 30 1.53 8.43 -6.75
CA TRP A 30 1.47 7.79 -8.05
C TRP A 30 0.07 7.29 -8.37
N ALA A 31 -0.62 6.59 -7.47
CA ALA A 31 -1.97 6.07 -7.73
C ALA A 31 -2.96 7.19 -8.09
N GLY A 32 -2.85 8.34 -7.41
CA GLY A 32 -3.68 9.53 -7.61
C GLY A 32 -3.85 10.29 -6.31
N ASP A 33 -5.00 10.11 -5.67
CA ASP A 33 -5.42 10.79 -4.44
C ASP A 33 -6.32 9.87 -3.59
N MET A 34 -6.87 10.39 -2.49
CA MET A 34 -7.77 9.59 -1.64
C MET A 34 -9.02 9.11 -2.38
N THR A 35 -9.60 9.96 -3.25
CA THR A 35 -10.75 9.61 -4.11
C THR A 35 -10.50 8.34 -4.93
N THR A 36 -9.26 8.15 -5.38
CA THR A 36 -8.84 6.97 -6.13
C THR A 36 -8.97 5.68 -5.29
N PHE A 37 -8.53 5.71 -4.04
CA PHE A 37 -8.63 4.57 -3.12
C PHE A 37 -10.08 4.33 -2.67
N GLU A 38 -10.84 5.39 -2.38
CA GLU A 38 -12.26 5.29 -2.03
C GLU A 38 -13.07 4.67 -3.17
N LYS A 39 -12.82 5.09 -4.43
CA LYS A 39 -13.44 4.50 -5.61
C LYS A 39 -13.05 3.03 -5.77
N LEU A 40 -11.77 2.70 -5.63
CA LEU A 40 -11.28 1.32 -5.72
C LEU A 40 -11.99 0.42 -4.71
N PHE A 41 -11.92 0.76 -3.42
CA PHE A 41 -12.47 -0.08 -2.36
C PHE A 41 -14.00 -0.07 -2.33
N GLY A 42 -14.66 1.04 -2.70
CA GLY A 42 -16.10 1.09 -2.88
C GLY A 42 -16.60 0.08 -3.92
N ARG A 43 -16.04 0.13 -5.14
CA ARG A 43 -16.41 -0.81 -6.21
C ARG A 43 -16.01 -2.24 -5.87
N PHE A 44 -14.90 -2.42 -5.16
CA PHE A 44 -14.43 -3.73 -4.74
C PHE A 44 -15.39 -4.37 -3.73
N TYR A 45 -15.79 -3.65 -2.68
CA TYR A 45 -16.69 -4.20 -1.67
C TYR A 45 -18.12 -4.40 -2.17
N GLU A 46 -18.60 -3.62 -3.16
CA GLU A 46 -19.84 -3.93 -3.88
C GLU A 46 -19.81 -5.34 -4.52
N LYS A 47 -18.63 -5.77 -5.02
CA LYS A 47 -18.44 -7.10 -5.62
C LYS A 47 -18.26 -8.17 -4.55
N VAL A 48 -17.47 -7.90 -3.51
CA VAL A 48 -17.25 -8.81 -2.37
C VAL A 48 -18.56 -9.20 -1.69
N LEU A 49 -19.45 -8.24 -1.45
CA LEU A 49 -20.75 -8.51 -0.82
C LEU A 49 -21.68 -9.42 -1.65
N LYS A 50 -21.47 -9.49 -2.97
CA LYS A 50 -22.24 -10.32 -3.90
C LYS A 50 -21.54 -11.63 -4.24
N ASP A 51 -20.33 -11.86 -3.71
CA ASP A 51 -19.54 -13.04 -4.00
C ASP A 51 -19.96 -14.21 -3.11
N ASP A 52 -20.18 -15.39 -3.69
CA ASP A 52 -20.68 -16.56 -2.96
C ASP A 52 -19.71 -17.04 -1.86
N LEU A 53 -18.40 -16.85 -2.05
CA LEU A 53 -17.38 -17.31 -1.10
C LEU A 53 -17.07 -16.25 -0.03
N LEU A 54 -17.08 -14.97 -0.40
CA LEU A 54 -16.67 -13.88 0.48
C LEU A 54 -17.84 -13.13 1.13
N GLY A 55 -19.03 -13.12 0.53
CA GLY A 55 -20.17 -12.34 0.99
C GLY A 55 -20.50 -12.60 2.46
N ASP A 56 -20.49 -13.87 2.88
CA ASP A 56 -20.73 -14.27 4.27
C ASP A 56 -19.66 -13.78 5.27
N VAL A 57 -18.42 -13.55 4.81
CA VAL A 57 -17.34 -13.01 5.65
C VAL A 57 -17.61 -11.53 5.97
N PHE A 58 -18.21 -10.81 5.03
CA PHE A 58 -18.37 -9.35 5.10
C PHE A 58 -19.81 -8.87 5.33
N LYS A 59 -20.81 -9.76 5.34
CA LYS A 59 -22.25 -9.39 5.47
C LYS A 59 -22.59 -8.54 6.69
N ASN A 60 -21.80 -8.63 7.75
CA ASN A 60 -21.98 -7.89 9.00
C ASN A 60 -20.88 -6.84 9.24
N MET A 61 -20.16 -6.42 8.19
CA MET A 61 -19.15 -5.37 8.32
C MET A 61 -19.79 -4.03 8.70
N SER A 62 -19.04 -3.18 9.40
CA SER A 62 -19.48 -1.82 9.72
C SER A 62 -19.78 -1.03 8.44
N PRO A 63 -20.75 -0.09 8.45
CA PRO A 63 -20.94 0.87 7.35
C PRO A 63 -19.65 1.62 6.99
N ASP A 64 -18.78 1.86 7.97
CA ASP A 64 -17.52 2.62 7.79
C ASP A 64 -16.37 1.73 7.27
N HIS A 65 -16.56 0.42 7.15
CA HIS A 65 -15.50 -0.54 6.82
C HIS A 65 -14.77 -0.18 5.52
N VAL A 66 -15.52 0.20 4.49
CA VAL A 66 -14.97 0.55 3.17
C VAL A 66 -14.07 1.79 3.26
N GLN A 67 -14.52 2.82 3.99
CA GLN A 67 -13.75 4.04 4.19
C GLN A 67 -12.46 3.76 4.97
N HIS A 68 -12.55 3.01 6.07
CA HIS A 68 -11.38 2.66 6.87
C HIS A 68 -10.33 1.87 6.07
N VAL A 69 -10.77 0.96 5.18
CA VAL A 69 -9.83 0.22 4.31
C VAL A 69 -9.15 1.15 3.31
N ALA A 70 -9.89 2.08 2.70
CA ALA A 70 -9.32 3.06 1.78
C ALA A 70 -8.28 3.94 2.48
N HIS A 71 -8.62 4.50 3.65
CA HIS A 71 -7.71 5.29 4.46
C HIS A 71 -6.48 4.49 4.90
N PHE A 72 -6.66 3.24 5.33
CA PHE A 72 -5.57 2.37 5.80
C PHE A 72 -4.55 2.14 4.68
N VAL A 73 -5.01 1.67 3.53
CA VAL A 73 -4.11 1.34 2.41
C VAL A 73 -3.46 2.59 1.83
N ALA A 74 -4.19 3.70 1.73
CA ALA A 74 -3.63 4.97 1.30
C ALA A 74 -2.52 5.47 2.25
N GLU A 75 -2.72 5.38 3.57
CA GLU A 75 -1.71 5.74 4.56
C GLU A 75 -0.46 4.85 4.45
N VAL A 76 -0.65 3.54 4.29
CA VAL A 76 0.46 2.59 4.09
C VAL A 76 1.26 2.93 2.83
N PHE A 77 0.60 3.42 1.78
CA PHE A 77 1.20 3.80 0.50
C PHE A 77 1.86 5.19 0.51
N GLY A 78 1.94 5.82 1.69
CA GLY A 78 2.58 7.12 1.89
C GLY A 78 1.63 8.30 1.68
N GLY A 79 0.33 8.10 1.75
CA GLY A 79 -0.68 9.16 1.79
C GLY A 79 -0.80 9.83 3.16
N GLU A 80 -1.78 10.72 3.28
CA GLU A 80 -2.12 11.35 4.57
C GLU A 80 -2.54 10.31 5.61
N LYS A 81 -2.31 10.62 6.89
CA LYS A 81 -2.60 9.73 8.01
C LYS A 81 -4.08 9.71 8.40
N LEU A 82 -4.99 9.58 7.44
CA LEU A 82 -6.43 9.63 7.70
C LEU A 82 -6.87 8.44 8.57
N TYR A 83 -6.36 7.23 8.34
CA TYR A 83 -6.74 6.07 9.14
C TYR A 83 -6.31 6.26 10.61
N THR A 84 -5.07 6.69 10.83
CA THR A 84 -4.58 6.93 12.19
C THR A 84 -5.27 8.12 12.85
N ASN A 85 -5.38 9.27 12.16
CA ASN A 85 -5.81 10.53 12.78
C ASN A 85 -7.32 10.74 12.79
N LEU A 86 -8.02 10.39 11.72
CA LEU A 86 -9.47 10.58 11.57
C LEU A 86 -10.22 9.36 12.14
N ASP A 87 -9.92 8.17 11.62
CA ASP A 87 -10.63 6.93 12.00
C ASP A 87 -10.20 6.42 13.39
N LYS A 88 -9.16 7.02 13.97
CA LYS A 88 -8.52 6.60 15.23
C LYS A 88 -8.04 5.14 15.15
N GLY A 89 -7.66 4.70 13.96
CA GLY A 89 -7.10 3.39 13.67
C GLY A 89 -5.67 3.22 14.17
N SER A 90 -5.20 1.98 14.14
CA SER A 90 -3.78 1.64 14.29
C SER A 90 -3.51 0.30 13.61
N HIS A 91 -2.22 -0.04 13.42
CA HIS A 91 -1.83 -1.34 12.89
C HIS A 91 -2.35 -2.48 13.78
N SER A 92 -2.16 -2.37 15.09
CA SER A 92 -2.67 -3.33 16.07
C SER A 92 -4.20 -3.48 16.00
N LYS A 93 -4.96 -2.38 15.87
CA LYS A 93 -6.43 -2.46 15.69
C LYS A 93 -6.82 -3.17 14.39
N MET A 94 -6.13 -2.88 13.28
CA MET A 94 -6.36 -3.54 11.99
C MET A 94 -6.15 -5.05 12.11
N ILE A 95 -5.05 -5.49 12.71
CA ILE A 95 -4.79 -6.92 12.97
C ILE A 95 -5.88 -7.50 13.88
N GLY A 96 -6.27 -6.78 14.93
CA GLY A 96 -7.35 -7.15 15.83
C GLY A 96 -8.67 -7.47 15.11
N HIS A 97 -8.99 -6.76 14.03
CA HIS A 97 -10.20 -7.04 13.22
C HIS A 97 -10.15 -8.37 12.46
N HIS A 98 -8.96 -8.94 12.26
CA HIS A 98 -8.77 -10.21 11.56
C HIS A 98 -8.70 -11.42 12.51
N ILE A 99 -8.39 -11.22 13.79
CA ILE A 99 -8.27 -12.29 14.80
C ILE A 99 -9.56 -13.13 14.87
N GLY A 100 -9.39 -14.45 14.96
CA GLY A 100 -10.50 -15.39 15.11
C GLY A 100 -11.41 -15.56 13.88
N LYS A 101 -11.08 -14.96 12.73
CA LYS A 101 -11.93 -15.04 11.51
C LYS A 101 -11.76 -16.34 10.72
N MET A 102 -10.75 -17.15 11.03
CA MET A 102 -10.50 -18.45 10.39
C MET A 102 -10.54 -18.37 8.86
N LEU A 103 -9.82 -17.39 8.29
CA LEU A 103 -9.78 -17.17 6.85
C LEU A 103 -8.97 -18.29 6.18
N SER A 104 -9.49 -18.82 5.07
CA SER A 104 -8.81 -19.84 4.27
C SER A 104 -7.99 -19.21 3.13
N GLU A 105 -7.03 -19.96 2.60
CA GLU A 105 -6.28 -19.55 1.40
C GLU A 105 -7.20 -19.35 0.18
N GLU A 106 -8.27 -20.13 0.06
CA GLU A 106 -9.26 -19.97 -1.02
C GLU A 106 -9.95 -18.59 -0.96
N LYS A 107 -10.40 -18.19 0.25
CA LYS A 107 -10.98 -16.86 0.48
C LYS A 107 -9.94 -15.77 0.18
N ARG A 108 -8.70 -15.96 0.62
CA ARG A 108 -7.59 -15.03 0.34
C ARG A 108 -7.40 -14.82 -1.16
N GLN A 109 -7.24 -15.90 -1.92
CA GLN A 109 -7.04 -15.86 -3.37
C GLN A 109 -8.22 -15.20 -4.09
N ARG A 110 -9.45 -15.53 -3.68
CA ARG A 110 -10.66 -14.91 -4.24
C ARG A 110 -10.71 -13.40 -3.98
N TRP A 111 -10.35 -12.99 -2.77
CA TRP A 111 -10.30 -11.57 -2.37
C TRP A 111 -9.28 -10.81 -3.22
N VAL A 112 -8.06 -11.36 -3.36
CA VAL A 112 -7.01 -10.76 -4.19
C VAL A 112 -7.46 -10.64 -5.64
N HIS A 113 -8.01 -11.72 -6.21
CA HIS A 113 -8.49 -11.72 -7.59
C HIS A 113 -9.54 -10.64 -7.84
N LEU A 114 -10.54 -10.52 -6.97
CA LEU A 114 -11.58 -9.49 -7.09
C LEU A 114 -11.01 -8.08 -6.96
N LEU A 115 -10.02 -7.84 -6.08
CA LEU A 115 -9.40 -6.53 -5.93
C LEU A 115 -8.62 -6.14 -7.19
N LEU A 116 -7.81 -7.06 -7.73
CA LEU A 116 -7.03 -6.81 -8.94
C LEU A 116 -7.94 -6.54 -10.14
N GLN A 117 -8.99 -7.36 -10.32
CA GLN A 117 -10.00 -7.14 -11.35
C GLN A 117 -10.68 -5.76 -11.20
N THR A 118 -11.06 -5.40 -9.97
CA THR A 118 -11.67 -4.09 -9.71
C THR A 118 -10.71 -2.96 -10.05
N ALA A 119 -9.42 -3.13 -9.74
CA ALA A 119 -8.40 -2.13 -10.02
C ALA A 119 -8.25 -1.85 -11.52
N ASP A 120 -8.43 -2.87 -12.38
CA ASP A 120 -8.49 -2.65 -13.83
C ASP A 120 -9.80 -1.95 -14.25
N GLU A 121 -10.94 -2.40 -13.72
CA GLU A 121 -12.26 -1.84 -14.06
C GLU A 121 -12.42 -0.35 -13.70
N VAL A 122 -11.82 0.09 -12.59
CA VAL A 122 -11.91 1.50 -12.16
C VAL A 122 -10.85 2.40 -12.80
N GLY A 123 -9.94 1.82 -13.58
CA GLY A 123 -8.84 2.52 -14.25
C GLY A 123 -7.70 2.90 -13.32
N LEU A 124 -7.41 2.11 -12.28
CA LEU A 124 -6.20 2.30 -11.49
C LEU A 124 -4.98 2.16 -12.40
N LYS A 125 -3.93 2.94 -12.16
CA LYS A 125 -2.71 2.91 -12.99
C LYS A 125 -2.20 1.49 -13.18
N SER A 126 -1.83 1.19 -14.42
CA SER A 126 -1.48 -0.16 -14.88
C SER A 126 -0.04 -0.29 -15.38
N ASP A 127 0.82 0.69 -15.11
CA ASP A 127 2.24 0.59 -15.45
C ASP A 127 2.90 -0.56 -14.65
N PRO A 128 3.89 -1.28 -15.24
CA PRO A 128 4.45 -2.49 -14.66
C PRO A 128 5.01 -2.31 -13.26
N GLU A 129 5.71 -1.21 -13.01
CA GLU A 129 6.34 -0.90 -11.72
C GLU A 129 5.29 -0.70 -10.63
N PHE A 130 4.26 0.11 -10.88
CA PHE A 130 3.21 0.34 -9.89
C PHE A 130 2.39 -0.91 -9.64
N ARG A 131 2.01 -1.64 -10.70
CA ARG A 131 1.26 -2.89 -10.55
C ARG A 131 2.05 -3.94 -9.78
N SER A 132 3.36 -4.02 -9.99
CA SER A 132 4.23 -4.92 -9.22
C SER A 132 4.26 -4.55 -7.73
N ALA A 133 4.43 -3.27 -7.41
CA ALA A 133 4.42 -2.81 -6.01
C ALA A 133 3.06 -3.01 -5.33
N PHE A 134 1.96 -2.72 -6.04
CA PHE A 134 0.59 -2.91 -5.57
C PHE A 134 0.30 -4.39 -5.28
N VAL A 135 0.59 -5.29 -6.24
CA VAL A 135 0.41 -6.74 -6.06
C VAL A 135 1.29 -7.26 -4.92
N GLY A 136 2.53 -6.79 -4.81
CA GLY A 136 3.43 -7.17 -3.72
C GLY A 136 2.86 -6.86 -2.34
N TYR A 137 2.30 -5.66 -2.14
CA TYR A 137 1.64 -5.31 -0.89
C TYR A 137 0.43 -6.18 -0.60
N ILE A 138 -0.44 -6.36 -1.59
CA ILE A 138 -1.68 -7.13 -1.43
C ILE A 138 -1.36 -8.59 -1.12
N GLU A 139 -0.38 -9.18 -1.79
CA GLU A 139 0.07 -10.55 -1.51
C GLU A 139 0.63 -10.67 -0.10
N TRP A 140 1.52 -9.76 0.31
CA TRP A 140 2.08 -9.73 1.66
C TRP A 140 1.00 -9.56 2.75
N GLY A 141 0.17 -8.52 2.62
CA GLY A 141 -0.83 -8.16 3.62
C GLY A 141 -1.92 -9.21 3.77
N THR A 142 -2.39 -9.81 2.66
CA THR A 142 -3.44 -10.83 2.73
C THR A 142 -2.94 -12.15 3.32
N ARG A 143 -1.66 -12.49 3.17
CA ARG A 143 -1.06 -13.64 3.89
C ARG A 143 -1.00 -13.40 5.40
N LEU A 144 -0.62 -12.19 5.82
CA LEU A 144 -0.67 -11.82 7.23
C LEU A 144 -2.11 -11.86 7.77
N ALA A 145 -3.11 -11.46 6.99
CA ALA A 145 -4.51 -11.58 7.38
C ALA A 145 -4.91 -13.03 7.63
N VAL A 146 -4.51 -13.97 6.77
CA VAL A 146 -4.75 -15.41 6.98
C VAL A 146 -4.05 -15.90 8.25
N ILE A 147 -2.76 -15.62 8.42
CA ILE A 147 -1.98 -16.03 9.60
C ILE A 147 -2.64 -15.53 10.90
N ASN A 148 -2.92 -14.22 10.97
CA ASN A 148 -3.51 -13.62 12.17
C ASN A 148 -4.93 -14.12 12.43
N SER A 149 -5.70 -14.48 11.40
CA SER A 149 -7.06 -14.99 11.58
C SER A 149 -7.15 -16.35 12.27
N GLN A 150 -6.03 -17.09 12.35
CA GLN A 150 -5.93 -18.35 13.08
C GLN A 150 -5.64 -18.15 14.57
N LEU A 151 -5.27 -16.93 14.98
CA LEU A 151 -4.97 -16.61 16.38
C LEU A 151 -6.26 -16.31 17.15
N ILE A 152 -6.17 -16.47 18.47
CA ILE A 152 -7.24 -16.13 19.43
C ILE A 152 -6.96 -14.84 20.19
N GLU A 153 -5.71 -14.39 20.20
CA GLU A 153 -5.25 -13.15 20.82
C GLU A 153 -4.48 -12.32 19.79
N ASN A 154 -4.51 -11.00 19.95
CA ASN A 154 -3.76 -10.10 19.08
C ASN A 154 -2.31 -9.99 19.57
N PRO A 155 -1.31 -10.50 18.82
CA PRO A 155 0.08 -10.47 19.25
C PRO A 155 0.71 -9.08 19.13
N MET A 156 0.03 -8.13 18.48
CA MET A 156 0.60 -6.83 18.14
C MET A 156 0.39 -5.79 19.24
N ALA A 157 1.49 -5.26 19.77
CA ALA A 157 1.45 -4.14 20.72
C ALA A 157 0.82 -2.89 20.10
N THR A 158 0.12 -2.09 20.90
CA THR A 158 -0.56 -0.88 20.42
C THR A 158 0.39 0.22 19.94
N SER A 159 1.67 0.14 20.34
CA SER A 159 2.75 1.05 19.93
C SER A 159 3.39 0.68 18.59
N GLU A 160 3.07 -0.49 18.02
CA GLU A 160 3.62 -0.90 16.73
C GLU A 160 3.27 0.12 15.64
N PRO A 161 4.24 0.53 14.81
CA PRO A 161 4.00 1.54 13.80
C PRO A 161 3.07 1.01 12.70
N MET A 162 2.42 1.94 12.01
CA MET A 162 1.76 1.64 10.74
C MET A 162 2.78 1.05 9.75
N PRO A 163 2.40 0.01 8.99
CA PRO A 163 3.27 -0.47 7.94
C PRO A 163 3.45 0.62 6.89
N LYS A 164 4.61 0.61 6.23
CA LYS A 164 4.91 1.49 5.09
C LYS A 164 5.20 0.60 3.89
N TRP A 165 4.65 0.98 2.75
CA TRP A 165 4.88 0.26 1.51
C TRP A 165 5.25 1.21 0.36
N GLY A 166 6.35 0.91 -0.32
CA GLY A 166 6.93 1.67 -1.42
C GLY A 166 7.31 0.77 -2.59
N TRP A 167 8.24 1.25 -3.43
CA TRP A 167 8.58 0.63 -4.71
C TRP A 167 9.48 -0.64 -4.63
N GLY A 168 9.98 -1.02 -3.44
CA GLY A 168 10.98 -2.10 -3.30
C GLY A 168 11.10 -2.73 -1.91
N GLU A 169 10.00 -2.79 -1.15
CA GLU A 169 10.00 -3.10 0.30
C GLU A 169 10.23 -4.56 0.69
N THR A 170 10.37 -5.49 -0.27
CA THR A 170 10.47 -6.92 0.05
C THR A 170 11.76 -7.33 0.78
N GLY A 171 12.64 -6.38 1.15
CA GLY A 171 13.54 -6.28 2.32
C GLY A 171 14.31 -7.49 2.89
N GLY A 172 13.79 -8.70 2.79
CA GLY A 172 14.32 -9.97 3.29
C GLY A 172 13.19 -10.99 3.51
N PRO A 173 13.49 -12.29 3.71
CA PRO A 173 12.48 -13.29 4.01
C PRO A 173 11.83 -13.06 5.39
N TYR A 174 10.57 -13.46 5.55
CA TYR A 174 9.88 -13.46 6.84
C TYR A 174 10.59 -14.39 7.85
N GLN A 175 10.78 -13.92 9.09
CA GLN A 175 11.35 -14.69 10.20
C GLN A 175 10.32 -14.88 11.32
N PRO A 176 9.77 -16.09 11.52
CA PRO A 176 8.63 -16.30 12.41
C PRO A 176 8.91 -16.26 13.92
N ASN A 177 10.17 -16.23 14.38
CA ASN A 177 10.54 -16.55 15.76
C ASN A 177 11.37 -15.49 16.50
N GLU A 178 11.35 -14.22 16.08
CA GLU A 178 11.95 -13.12 16.84
C GLU A 178 10.84 -12.23 17.41
N ASN A 179 10.21 -12.65 18.50
CA ASN A 179 9.41 -11.83 19.44
C ASN A 179 9.14 -12.62 20.72
#